data_AF-A0A679HFH4-F1
#
_entry.id   AF-A0A679HFH4-F1
#
_cell.length_a   1.000
_cell.length_b   1.000
_cell.length_c   1.000
_cell.angle_alpha   90.00
_cell.angle_beta   90.00
_cell.angle_gamma   90.00
#
_symmetry.space_group_name_H-M   'P 1'
#
loop_
_entity.id
_entity.type
_entity.pdbx_description
1 polymer ?
#
loop_
_entity_poly.entity_id
_entity_poly.type
_entity_poly.pdbx_seq_one_letter_code
_entity_poly.pdbx_strand_id
1 'polypeptide(L)'
;MNVDIDITKSTLLKLGIAGSLAKRNSPGLADNEMLWGMLFGYNPIATPVYYSNGYAPISHRDNVNKLNPWVASTQTGYNEDWQNNVQTNVTLEQNFDFITKGLKFVGRFGYDTDNSNWINRHRQPDLYKANGRRQETGEIIYEKMFSAYDMTQSSGSSGKRREFLDLLLSWERAFGNHHGGVTFRYTQDSEKRTVDIGTDIKNGVSKRNQGLAGRFTYNWNYRYFVDFNFGYTGSENFAPGNQFGFFPAFLLHGTLPKSHLLRIT
;
A
#
# COMPACT_ATOMS: atom_id res chain seq x y z
N MET A 1 16.31 -0.16 10.28
CA MET A 1 17.09 -0.28 11.52
C MET A 1 16.20 -0.91 12.58
N ASN A 2 16.72 -1.89 13.31
CA ASN A 2 16.03 -2.51 14.45
C ASN A 2 16.98 -2.48 15.64
N VAL A 3 16.46 -2.21 16.84
CA VAL A 3 17.20 -2.14 18.10
C VAL A 3 16.38 -2.82 19.19
N ASP A 4 17.01 -3.75 19.90
CA ASP A 4 16.42 -4.47 21.02
C ASP A 4 17.16 -4.07 22.30
N ILE A 5 16.41 -3.73 23.35
CA ILE A 5 16.92 -3.18 24.61
C ILE A 5 16.29 -3.94 25.78
N ASP A 6 17.10 -4.69 26.51
CA ASP A 6 16.70 -5.26 27.80
C ASP A 6 16.64 -4.14 28.85
N ILE A 7 15.43 -3.63 29.13
CA ILE A 7 15.21 -2.58 30.14
C ILE A 7 15.38 -3.16 31.55
N THR A 8 14.90 -4.38 31.76
CA THR A 8 15.10 -5.18 32.97
C THR A 8 15.24 -6.65 32.59
N LYS A 9 15.51 -7.54 33.57
CA LYS A 9 15.52 -9.00 33.34
C LYS A 9 14.18 -9.57 32.84
N SER A 10 13.07 -8.85 33.03
CA SER A 10 11.73 -9.28 32.63
C SER A 10 11.09 -8.38 31.57
N THR A 11 11.76 -7.30 31.15
CA THR A 11 11.22 -6.26 30.26
C THR A 11 12.13 -6.05 29.06
N LEU A 12 11.63 -6.33 27.86
CA LEU A 12 12.35 -6.13 26.60
C LEU A 12 11.61 -5.09 25.75
N LEU A 13 12.32 -4.04 25.35
CA LEU A 13 11.85 -3.01 24.43
C LEU A 13 12.49 -3.24 23.05
N LYS A 14 11.68 -3.31 22.00
CA LYS A 14 12.13 -3.41 20.61
C LYS A 14 11.67 -2.21 19.83
N LEU A 15 12.58 -1.61 19.07
CA LEU A 15 12.34 -0.44 18.24
C LEU A 15 12.73 -0.77 16.81
N GLY A 16 11.81 -0.56 15.87
CA GLY A 16 12.07 -0.71 14.45
C GLY A 16 11.71 0.57 13.70
N ILE A 17 12.58 0.95 12.76
CA ILE A 17 12.32 2.02 11.80
C ILE A 17 12.78 1.57 10.42
N ALA A 18 11.90 1.71 9.44
CA ALA A 18 12.17 1.47 8.04
C ALA A 18 11.58 2.61 7.22
N GLY A 19 12.07 2.77 6.01
CA GLY A 19 11.51 3.76 5.09
C GLY A 19 12.21 3.74 3.76
N SER A 20 11.56 4.38 2.79
CA SER A 20 12.07 4.56 1.44
C SER A 20 11.76 5.96 0.95
N LEU A 21 12.75 6.59 0.35
CA LEU A 21 12.60 7.84 -0.38
C LEU A 21 12.87 7.52 -1.85
N ALA A 22 11.90 7.78 -2.71
CA ALA A 22 12.01 7.58 -4.14
C ALA A 22 11.80 8.91 -4.86
N LYS A 23 12.63 9.16 -5.88
CA LYS A 23 12.43 10.23 -6.85
C LYS A 23 12.29 9.61 -8.24
N ARG A 24 11.24 9.97 -8.95
CA ARG A 24 11.04 9.62 -10.36
C ARG A 24 11.06 10.89 -11.18
N ASN A 25 11.76 10.85 -12.32
CA ASN A 25 11.62 11.87 -13.35
C ASN A 25 11.02 11.22 -14.59
N SER A 26 10.06 11.87 -15.23
CA SER A 26 9.50 11.43 -16.51
C SER A 26 9.30 12.62 -17.47
N PRO A 27 9.15 12.39 -18.77
CA PRO A 27 8.80 13.45 -19.71
C PRO A 27 7.44 14.08 -19.38
N GLY A 28 7.26 15.36 -19.73
CA GLY A 28 6.06 16.13 -19.41
C GLY A 28 4.77 15.46 -19.90
N LEU A 29 4.63 15.31 -21.23
CA LEU A 29 3.44 14.68 -21.83
C LEU A 29 3.62 13.17 -22.06
N ALA A 30 4.82 12.61 -22.03
CA ALA A 30 5.02 11.16 -22.22
C ALA A 30 5.22 10.42 -20.89
N ASP A 31 4.22 10.50 -19.99
CA ASP A 31 4.23 9.74 -18.73
C ASP A 31 3.30 8.52 -18.76
N ASN A 32 3.78 7.41 -18.18
CA ASN A 32 3.08 6.13 -18.01
C ASN A 32 2.24 5.68 -19.22
N GLU A 33 0.91 5.61 -19.07
CA GLU A 33 -0.02 5.08 -20.08
C GLU A 33 0.00 5.91 -21.37
N MET A 34 0.26 7.22 -21.28
CA MET A 34 0.25 8.10 -22.44
C MET A 34 1.42 7.80 -23.37
N LEU A 35 2.61 7.48 -22.83
CA LEU A 35 3.76 7.06 -23.63
C LEU A 35 3.47 5.74 -24.38
N TRP A 36 2.89 4.74 -23.71
CA TRP A 36 2.53 3.48 -24.36
C TRP A 36 1.47 3.68 -25.45
N GLY A 37 0.47 4.52 -25.18
CA GLY A 37 -0.51 4.95 -26.17
C GLY A 37 0.15 5.57 -27.41
N MET A 38 1.15 6.44 -27.22
CA MET A 38 1.94 7.02 -28.31
C MET A 38 2.77 5.97 -29.05
N LEU A 39 3.45 5.05 -28.35
CA LEU A 39 4.29 4.04 -29.00
C LEU A 39 3.49 3.09 -29.89
N PHE A 40 2.30 2.67 -29.47
CA PHE A 40 1.45 1.78 -30.27
C PHE A 40 0.52 2.52 -31.24
N GLY A 41 0.15 3.77 -30.94
CA GLY A 41 -0.74 4.59 -31.76
C GLY A 41 -0.03 5.38 -32.86
N TYR A 42 1.28 5.58 -32.74
CA TYR A 42 2.10 6.32 -33.72
C TYR A 42 2.61 5.40 -34.83
N ASN A 43 2.23 5.68 -36.08
CA ASN A 43 2.70 4.92 -37.24
C ASN A 43 3.96 5.58 -37.84
N PRO A 44 5.15 4.95 -37.73
CA PRO A 44 6.41 5.53 -38.21
C PRO A 44 6.50 5.62 -39.74
N ILE A 45 5.62 4.92 -40.49
CA ILE A 45 5.52 5.05 -41.95
C ILE A 45 4.72 6.31 -42.32
N ALA A 46 3.71 6.67 -41.53
CA ALA A 46 2.81 7.77 -41.83
C ALA A 46 3.38 9.15 -41.42
N THR A 47 4.21 9.19 -40.38
CA THR A 47 4.77 10.42 -39.83
C THR A 47 6.23 10.22 -39.39
N PRO A 48 7.15 11.12 -39.80
CA PRO A 48 8.58 11.00 -39.51
C PRO A 48 8.93 11.46 -38.08
N VAL A 49 10.18 11.32 -37.64
CA VAL A 49 10.61 11.88 -36.34
C VAL A 49 10.49 13.43 -36.33
N TYR A 50 10.99 14.05 -37.40
CA TYR A 50 10.76 15.46 -37.74
C TYR A 50 10.56 15.55 -39.25
N TYR A 51 9.81 16.55 -39.71
CA TYR A 51 9.81 16.89 -41.12
C TYR A 51 11.16 17.50 -41.52
N SER A 52 11.51 17.44 -42.81
CA SER A 52 12.79 17.94 -43.32
C SER A 52 13.01 19.45 -43.11
N ASN A 53 11.94 20.20 -42.84
CA ASN A 53 11.98 21.62 -42.51
C ASN A 53 12.05 21.90 -40.98
N GLY A 54 12.19 20.85 -40.16
CA GLY A 54 12.29 20.97 -38.70
C GLY A 54 10.95 21.01 -37.95
N TYR A 55 9.81 20.90 -38.64
CA TYR A 55 8.51 20.88 -37.98
C TYR A 55 8.28 19.58 -37.20
N ALA A 56 7.77 19.71 -35.97
CA ALA A 56 7.42 18.57 -35.13
C ALA A 56 6.08 17.95 -35.61
N PRO A 57 6.03 16.63 -35.87
CA PRO A 57 4.87 16.00 -36.47
C PRO A 57 3.83 15.54 -35.45
N ILE A 58 2.57 15.56 -35.85
CA ILE A 58 1.45 14.90 -35.19
C ILE A 58 0.50 14.30 -36.25
N SER A 59 -0.13 13.17 -35.95
CA SER A 59 -1.00 12.49 -36.92
C SER A 59 -2.49 12.86 -36.81
N HIS A 60 -2.95 13.36 -35.65
CA HIS A 60 -4.35 13.71 -35.42
C HIS A 60 -4.54 14.86 -34.42
N ARG A 61 -5.60 15.66 -34.60
CA ARG A 61 -5.93 16.76 -33.67
C ARG A 61 -6.52 16.24 -32.36
N ASP A 62 -7.41 15.27 -32.46
CA ASP A 62 -8.27 14.87 -31.33
C ASP A 62 -7.67 13.75 -30.49
N ASN A 63 -6.39 13.42 -30.69
CA ASN A 63 -5.75 12.33 -29.97
C ASN A 63 -4.26 12.61 -29.70
N VAL A 64 -3.99 13.09 -28.47
CA VAL A 64 -2.63 13.30 -27.95
C VAL A 64 -1.82 12.00 -27.88
N ASN A 65 -2.46 10.83 -27.82
CA ASN A 65 -1.80 9.51 -27.90
C ASN A 65 -1.28 9.21 -29.30
N LYS A 66 -1.37 10.13 -30.26
CA LYS A 66 -0.70 10.02 -31.55
C LYS A 66 0.30 11.14 -31.80
N LEU A 67 0.74 11.80 -30.73
CA LEU A 67 1.94 12.61 -30.73
C LEU A 67 3.14 11.72 -31.02
N ASN A 68 4.14 12.27 -31.70
CA ASN A 68 5.40 11.58 -31.88
C ASN A 68 6.05 11.28 -30.51
N PRO A 69 6.32 10.00 -30.17
CA PRO A 69 6.90 9.61 -28.89
C PRO A 69 8.23 10.30 -28.58
N TRP A 70 9.05 10.59 -29.60
CA TRP A 70 10.32 11.30 -29.44
C TRP A 70 10.10 12.76 -29.05
N VAL A 71 9.19 13.46 -29.74
CA VAL A 71 8.82 14.85 -29.41
C VAL A 71 8.23 14.89 -28.01
N ALA A 72 7.32 13.95 -27.71
CA ALA A 72 6.70 13.82 -26.40
C ALA A 72 7.74 13.60 -25.28
N SER A 73 8.75 12.78 -25.54
CA SER A 73 9.77 12.43 -24.53
C SER A 73 10.83 13.50 -24.33
N THR A 74 11.08 14.38 -25.32
CA THR A 74 12.23 15.29 -25.31
C THR A 74 11.87 16.77 -25.35
N GLN A 75 10.70 17.14 -25.89
CA GLN A 75 10.34 18.54 -26.17
C GLN A 75 9.17 19.05 -25.33
N THR A 76 8.62 18.24 -24.43
CA THR A 76 7.41 18.59 -23.68
C THR A 76 7.63 18.95 -22.22
N GLY A 77 8.90 19.09 -21.81
CA GLY A 77 9.29 19.34 -20.43
C GLY A 77 9.42 18.04 -19.63
N TYR A 78 9.23 18.12 -18.32
CA TYR A 78 9.50 17.02 -17.40
C TYR A 78 8.62 17.07 -16.15
N ASN A 79 8.39 15.91 -15.56
CA ASN A 79 7.67 15.70 -14.32
C ASN A 79 8.62 15.12 -13.29
N GLU A 80 8.45 15.54 -12.04
CA GLU A 80 9.18 15.02 -10.89
C GLU A 80 8.18 14.51 -9.86
N ASP A 81 8.33 13.26 -9.44
CA ASP A 81 7.55 12.66 -8.37
C ASP A 81 8.48 12.26 -7.22
N TRP A 82 8.07 12.56 -5.99
CA TRP A 82 8.72 12.13 -4.77
C TRP A 82 7.76 11.27 -3.96
N GLN A 83 8.19 10.08 -3.57
CA GLN A 83 7.46 9.19 -2.67
C GLN A 83 8.29 8.95 -1.41
N ASN A 84 7.69 9.24 -0.25
CA ASN A 84 8.32 9.11 1.05
C ASN A 84 7.47 8.20 1.90
N ASN A 85 7.98 7.00 2.19
CA ASN A 85 7.37 6.04 3.10
C ASN A 85 8.26 5.92 4.35
N VAL A 86 7.68 6.06 5.52
CA VAL A 86 8.35 5.82 6.81
C VAL A 86 7.45 4.94 7.66
N GLN A 87 8.02 3.87 8.19
CA GLN A 87 7.35 2.88 9.03
C GLN A 87 8.12 2.75 10.33
N THR A 88 7.42 2.84 11.45
CA THR A 88 8.02 2.71 12.78
C THR A 88 7.21 1.73 13.59
N ASN A 89 7.89 0.94 14.42
CA ASN A 89 7.24 0.08 15.40
C ASN A 89 7.98 0.12 16.74
N VAL A 90 7.20 0.00 17.80
CA VAL A 90 7.66 -0.09 19.18
C VAL A 90 6.97 -1.29 19.79
N THR A 91 7.73 -2.24 20.31
CA THR A 91 7.20 -3.41 21.01
C THR A 91 7.76 -3.45 22.42
N LEU A 92 6.88 -3.56 23.41
CA LEU A 92 7.23 -3.82 24.81
C LEU A 92 6.80 -5.24 25.16
N GLU A 93 7.75 -6.10 25.53
CA GLU A 93 7.47 -7.42 26.08
C GLU A 93 7.75 -7.40 27.59
N GLN A 94 6.77 -7.83 28.38
CA GLN A 94 6.86 -7.90 29.83
C GLN A 94 6.51 -9.31 30.31
N ASN A 95 7.45 -9.97 30.97
CA ASN A 95 7.22 -11.23 31.67
C ASN A 95 6.76 -10.92 33.11
N PHE A 96 5.66 -11.52 33.53
CA PHE A 96 5.03 -11.31 34.84
C PHE A 96 5.17 -12.53 35.75
N ASP A 97 6.28 -13.26 35.64
CA ASP A 97 6.53 -14.47 36.42
C ASP A 97 6.48 -14.25 37.95
N PHE A 98 6.68 -13.00 38.40
CA PHE A 98 6.54 -12.59 39.79
C PHE A 98 5.08 -12.59 40.30
N ILE A 99 4.09 -12.47 39.39
CA ILE A 99 2.67 -12.63 39.69
C ILE A 99 2.32 -14.12 39.59
N THR A 100 2.60 -14.69 38.43
CA THR A 100 2.52 -16.13 38.17
C THR A 100 3.40 -16.44 36.97
N LYS A 101 4.20 -17.49 37.06
CA LYS A 101 5.01 -17.95 35.91
C LYS A 101 4.14 -18.11 34.65
N GLY A 102 4.74 -17.88 33.49
CA GLY A 102 4.05 -18.06 32.21
C GLY A 102 3.04 -16.97 31.87
N LEU A 103 2.82 -15.96 32.74
CA LEU A 103 2.06 -14.75 32.40
C LEU A 103 2.98 -13.79 31.62
N LYS A 104 2.59 -13.44 30.41
CA LYS A 104 3.33 -12.55 29.51
C LYS A 104 2.40 -11.53 28.87
N PHE A 105 2.87 -10.28 28.82
CA PHE A 105 2.24 -9.20 28.07
C PHE A 105 3.13 -8.73 26.94
N VAL A 106 2.53 -8.42 25.79
CA VAL A 106 3.20 -7.82 24.64
C VAL A 106 2.35 -6.67 24.15
N GLY A 107 2.87 -5.44 24.22
CA GLY A 107 2.25 -4.27 23.62
C GLY A 107 3.04 -3.84 22.39
N ARG A 108 2.37 -3.61 21.26
CA ARG A 108 2.97 -3.13 20.01
C ARG A 108 2.25 -1.88 19.55
N PHE A 109 3.02 -0.87 19.21
CA PHE A 109 2.54 0.34 18.55
C PHE A 109 3.29 0.53 17.24
N GLY A 110 2.56 0.70 16.16
CA GLY A 110 3.07 0.98 14.82
C GLY A 110 2.59 2.34 14.33
N TYR A 111 3.46 3.04 13.62
CA TYR A 111 3.14 4.30 12.98
C TYR A 111 3.80 4.35 11.61
N ASP A 112 2.97 4.51 10.59
CA ASP A 112 3.38 4.62 9.19
C ASP A 112 2.94 5.98 8.63
N THR A 113 3.78 6.57 7.79
CA THR A 113 3.43 7.73 6.97
C THR A 113 3.85 7.51 5.53
N ASP A 114 2.91 7.77 4.63
CA ASP A 114 3.11 7.74 3.19
C ASP A 114 2.81 9.13 2.65
N ASN A 115 3.77 9.76 1.99
CA ASN A 115 3.59 11.05 1.33
C ASN A 115 4.07 10.97 -0.10
N SER A 116 3.28 11.55 -1.01
CA SER A 116 3.62 11.71 -2.41
C SER A 116 3.57 13.19 -2.75
N ASN A 117 4.57 13.68 -3.47
CA ASN A 117 4.62 15.04 -4.00
C ASN A 117 4.95 14.94 -5.47
N TRP A 118 4.35 15.79 -6.29
CA TRP A 118 4.68 15.87 -7.70
C TRP A 118 4.75 17.32 -8.16
N ILE A 119 5.63 17.57 -9.12
CA ILE A 119 5.69 18.83 -9.87
C ILE A 119 5.76 18.48 -11.35
N ASN A 120 4.80 18.97 -12.11
CA ASN A 120 4.76 18.85 -13.55
C ASN A 120 5.23 20.15 -14.17
N ARG A 121 6.15 20.08 -15.12
CA ARG A 121 6.61 21.22 -15.90
C ARG A 121 6.43 20.92 -17.38
N HIS A 122 5.32 21.42 -17.92
CA HIS A 122 4.90 21.11 -19.28
C HIS A 122 5.15 22.27 -20.22
N ARG A 123 5.67 21.95 -21.40
CA ARG A 123 5.74 22.84 -22.57
C ARG A 123 5.33 22.04 -23.80
N GLN A 124 5.15 22.71 -24.94
CA GLN A 124 5.00 22.01 -26.21
C GLN A 124 5.49 22.88 -27.37
N PRO A 125 6.14 22.30 -28.39
CA PRO A 125 6.42 23.02 -29.63
C PRO A 125 5.14 23.17 -30.50
N ASP A 126 5.27 23.91 -31.59
CA ASP A 126 4.26 23.88 -32.65
C ASP A 126 4.21 22.48 -33.28
N LEU A 127 3.00 21.94 -33.48
CA LEU A 127 2.81 20.61 -34.05
C LEU A 127 2.09 20.68 -35.39
N TYR A 128 2.58 19.91 -36.36
CA TYR A 128 2.12 19.97 -37.75
C TYR A 128 1.72 18.59 -38.28
N LYS A 129 0.72 18.58 -39.16
CA LYS A 129 0.33 17.41 -39.94
C LYS A 129 0.57 17.67 -41.43
N ALA A 130 1.16 16.70 -42.12
CA ALA A 130 1.22 16.71 -43.57
C ALA A 130 -0.13 16.23 -44.14
N ASN A 131 -0.82 17.10 -44.88
CA ASN A 131 -2.14 16.81 -45.45
C ASN A 131 -2.11 16.50 -46.96
N GLY A 132 -0.92 16.49 -47.57
CA GLY A 132 -0.74 16.18 -48.98
C GLY A 132 0.44 16.91 -49.58
N ARG A 133 0.49 16.95 -50.92
CA ARG A 133 1.48 17.71 -51.69
C ARG A 133 0.78 18.58 -52.73
N ARG A 134 1.35 19.76 -53.01
CA ARG A 134 0.93 20.59 -54.15
C ARG A 134 1.22 19.84 -55.45
N GLN A 135 0.26 19.77 -56.37
CA GLN A 135 0.43 19.05 -57.63
C GLN A 135 1.49 19.67 -58.53
N GLU A 136 1.66 20.99 -58.47
CA GLU A 136 2.56 21.74 -59.35
C GLU A 136 4.04 21.69 -58.89
N THR A 137 4.27 21.87 -57.59
CA THR A 137 5.63 21.99 -57.02
C THR A 137 6.09 20.72 -56.30
N GLY A 138 5.18 19.79 -56.00
CA GLY A 138 5.44 18.62 -55.18
C GLY A 138 5.68 18.93 -53.70
N GLU A 139 5.60 20.19 -53.26
CA GLU A 139 5.85 20.59 -51.87
C GLU A 139 4.78 20.05 -50.92
N ILE A 140 5.19 19.66 -49.71
CA ILE A 140 4.28 19.17 -48.68
C ILE A 140 3.41 20.32 -48.16
N ILE A 141 2.11 20.08 -48.06
CA ILE A 141 1.15 20.99 -47.44
C ILE A 141 1.06 20.64 -45.97
N TYR A 142 1.49 21.57 -45.12
CA TYR A 142 1.42 21.43 -43.66
C TYR A 142 0.22 22.17 -43.09
N GLU A 143 -0.49 21.51 -42.18
CA GLU A 143 -1.47 22.14 -41.31
C GLU A 143 -0.90 22.25 -39.90
N LYS A 144 -0.95 23.45 -39.31
CA LYS A 144 -0.60 23.67 -37.91
C LYS A 144 -1.76 23.19 -37.03
N MET A 145 -1.53 22.09 -36.31
CA MET A 145 -2.55 21.42 -35.50
C MET A 145 -2.65 22.04 -34.11
N PHE A 146 -1.49 22.31 -33.50
CA PHE A 146 -1.35 22.92 -32.17
C PHE A 146 -0.30 24.03 -32.19
N SER A 147 -0.56 25.08 -31.41
CA SER A 147 0.42 26.13 -31.13
C SER A 147 1.32 25.74 -29.98
N ALA A 148 2.57 26.21 -30.04
CA ALA A 148 3.53 26.14 -28.98
C ALA A 148 3.03 26.90 -27.75
N TYR A 149 3.42 26.42 -26.59
CA TYR A 149 3.29 27.16 -25.35
C TYR A 149 4.56 27.01 -24.52
N ASP A 150 4.93 28.10 -23.85
CA ASP A 150 6.07 28.14 -22.95
C ASP A 150 5.83 27.27 -21.72
N MET A 151 6.93 26.94 -21.03
CA MET A 151 6.85 26.04 -19.90
C MET A 151 5.96 26.60 -18.79
N THR A 152 4.94 25.83 -18.45
CA THR A 152 4.04 26.05 -17.32
C THR A 152 4.34 25.02 -16.24
N GLN A 153 3.92 25.31 -15.01
CA GLN A 153 4.13 24.40 -13.89
C GLN A 153 2.86 24.20 -13.09
N SER A 154 2.69 22.99 -12.58
CA SER A 154 1.68 22.63 -11.58
C SER A 154 2.28 21.66 -10.59
N SER A 155 1.69 21.59 -9.41
CA SER A 155 2.17 20.70 -8.35
C SER A 155 1.01 20.17 -7.54
N GLY A 156 1.21 19.01 -6.94
CA GLY A 156 0.28 18.43 -6.00
C GLY A 156 0.98 17.58 -4.97
N SER A 157 0.22 17.19 -3.96
CA SER A 157 0.70 16.30 -2.93
C SER A 157 -0.45 15.48 -2.38
N SER A 158 -0.16 14.28 -1.90
CA SER A 158 -1.08 13.43 -1.18
C SER A 158 -0.33 12.82 0.00
N GLY A 159 -1.06 12.50 1.06
CA GLY A 159 -0.44 12.04 2.29
C GLY A 159 -1.43 11.27 3.14
N LYS A 160 -0.94 10.22 3.78
CA LYS A 160 -1.69 9.47 4.77
C LYS A 160 -0.79 9.03 5.92
N ARG A 161 -1.44 8.79 7.05
CA ARG A 161 -0.86 8.27 8.28
C ARG A 161 -1.67 7.07 8.72
N ARG A 162 -0.98 6.04 9.19
CA ARG A 162 -1.59 4.86 9.79
C ARG A 162 -1.01 4.62 11.17
N GLU A 163 -1.86 4.36 12.14
CA GLU A 163 -1.49 3.92 13.48
C GLU A 163 -2.04 2.53 13.73
N PHE A 164 -1.23 1.69 14.35
CA PHE A 164 -1.62 0.34 14.71
C PHE A 164 -1.26 0.07 16.17
N LEU A 165 -2.22 -0.41 16.96
CA LEU A 165 -2.02 -0.85 18.34
C LEU A 165 -2.38 -2.32 18.43
N ASP A 166 -1.51 -3.13 19.02
CA ASP A 166 -1.72 -4.56 19.28
C ASP A 166 -1.26 -4.90 20.70
N LEU A 167 -2.22 -5.21 21.56
CA LEU A 167 -2.00 -5.58 22.96
C LEU A 167 -2.33 -7.06 23.12
N LEU A 168 -1.38 -7.85 23.61
CA LEU A 168 -1.54 -9.27 23.82
C LEU A 168 -1.20 -9.61 25.27
N LEU A 169 -2.12 -10.29 25.95
CA LEU A 169 -1.92 -10.86 27.27
C LEU A 169 -2.09 -12.36 27.17
N SER A 170 -1.08 -13.12 27.58
CA SER A 170 -1.06 -14.58 27.49
C SER A 170 -0.64 -15.18 28.82
N TRP A 171 -1.25 -16.31 29.18
CA TRP A 171 -0.86 -17.11 30.33
C TRP A 171 -0.88 -18.58 29.93
N GLU A 172 0.24 -19.28 30.12
CA GLU A 172 0.37 -20.70 29.81
C GLU A 172 1.04 -21.46 30.95
N ARG A 173 0.47 -22.62 31.33
CA ARG A 173 0.97 -23.46 32.42
C ARG A 173 0.76 -24.95 32.20
N ALA A 174 1.67 -25.72 32.78
CA ALA A 174 1.58 -27.17 32.89
C ALA A 174 1.55 -27.60 34.37
N PHE A 175 0.64 -28.51 34.70
CA PHE A 175 0.48 -29.14 36.00
C PHE A 175 0.38 -30.66 35.81
N GLY A 176 1.53 -31.35 35.85
CA GLY A 176 1.60 -32.77 35.52
C GLY A 176 1.11 -33.03 34.10
N ASN A 177 0.06 -33.84 33.95
CA ASN A 177 -0.53 -34.16 32.65
C ASN A 177 -1.48 -33.08 32.11
N HIS A 178 -1.72 -32.00 32.85
CA HIS A 178 -2.66 -30.94 32.46
C HIS A 178 -1.90 -29.73 31.93
N HIS A 179 -2.22 -29.30 30.71
CA HIS A 179 -1.62 -28.13 30.08
C HIS A 179 -2.74 -27.17 29.72
N GLY A 180 -2.67 -25.94 30.21
CA GLY A 180 -3.69 -24.92 29.99
C GLY A 180 -3.08 -23.61 29.52
N GLY A 181 -3.81 -22.90 28.67
CA GLY A 181 -3.40 -21.61 28.16
C GLY A 181 -4.57 -20.70 27.89
N VAL A 182 -4.44 -19.41 28.21
CA VAL A 182 -5.37 -18.36 27.80
C VAL A 182 -4.60 -17.24 27.14
N THR A 183 -5.15 -16.68 26.07
CA THR A 183 -4.62 -15.48 25.42
C THR A 183 -5.76 -14.53 25.10
N PHE A 184 -5.58 -13.25 25.41
CA PHE A 184 -6.41 -12.16 24.97
C PHE A 184 -5.59 -11.23 24.10
N ARG A 185 -6.20 -10.75 23.01
CA ARG A 185 -5.57 -9.81 22.09
C ARG A 185 -6.54 -8.68 21.76
N TYR A 186 -6.10 -7.45 21.92
CA TYR A 186 -6.80 -6.26 21.45
C TYR A 186 -6.00 -5.61 20.31
N THR A 187 -6.65 -5.31 19.20
CA THR A 187 -6.07 -4.61 18.07
C THR A 187 -6.87 -3.38 17.71
N GLN A 188 -6.21 -2.29 17.39
CA GLN A 188 -6.81 -1.09 16.82
C GLN A 188 -5.97 -0.61 15.64
N ASP A 189 -6.63 -0.32 14.53
CA ASP A 189 -6.03 0.25 13.32
C ASP A 189 -6.73 1.57 13.01
N SER A 190 -5.96 2.61 12.69
CA SER A 190 -6.49 3.93 12.35
C SER A 190 -5.70 4.56 11.20
N GLU A 191 -6.30 4.70 10.03
CA GLU A 191 -5.71 5.39 8.87
C GLU A 191 -6.38 6.75 8.67
N LYS A 192 -5.61 7.80 8.37
CA LYS A 192 -6.17 9.12 8.04
C LYS A 192 -5.40 9.78 6.92
N ARG A 193 -6.13 10.41 5.99
CA ARG A 193 -5.56 11.27 4.95
C ARG A 193 -5.15 12.61 5.56
N THR A 194 -3.93 13.05 5.27
CA THR A 194 -3.32 14.24 5.87
C THR A 194 -3.17 15.40 4.89
N VAL A 195 -3.20 15.10 3.58
CA VAL A 195 -3.03 16.07 2.49
C VAL A 195 -4.07 15.80 1.39
N ASP A 196 -4.40 16.82 0.62
CA ASP A 196 -5.39 16.76 -0.47
C ASP A 196 -6.81 16.44 0.00
N ILE A 197 -7.13 16.63 1.28
CA ILE A 197 -8.39 16.20 1.91
C ILE A 197 -9.68 16.70 1.25
N GLY A 198 -9.65 17.83 0.54
CA GLY A 198 -10.82 18.44 -0.08
C GLY A 198 -11.78 19.05 0.96
N THR A 199 -13.04 19.27 0.56
CA THR A 199 -14.07 19.91 1.41
C THR A 199 -15.03 18.91 2.07
N ASP A 200 -15.12 17.67 1.58
CA ASP A 200 -15.93 16.63 2.23
C ASP A 200 -15.26 16.18 3.52
N ILE A 201 -15.96 16.39 4.64
CA ILE A 201 -15.48 16.05 5.98
C ILE A 201 -15.08 14.58 6.11
N LYS A 202 -15.73 13.67 5.36
CA LYS A 202 -15.44 12.23 5.40
C LYS A 202 -13.99 11.91 5.02
N ASN A 203 -13.39 12.70 4.14
CA ASN A 203 -12.01 12.52 3.71
C ASN A 203 -10.99 12.88 4.79
N GLY A 204 -11.38 13.71 5.76
CA GLY A 204 -10.54 14.15 6.87
C GLY A 204 -10.74 13.35 8.17
N VAL A 205 -11.69 12.42 8.21
CA VAL A 205 -11.93 11.55 9.37
C VAL A 205 -11.07 10.29 9.24
N SER A 206 -10.60 9.76 10.36
CA SER A 206 -9.82 8.53 10.40
C SER A 206 -10.70 7.32 10.11
N LYS A 207 -10.21 6.39 9.28
CA LYS A 207 -10.71 5.04 9.09
C LYS A 207 -10.24 4.11 10.17
N ARG A 208 -11.16 3.54 10.97
CA ARG A 208 -10.84 2.74 12.15
C ARG A 208 -11.44 1.35 12.12
N ASN A 209 -10.59 0.39 12.50
CA ASN A 209 -10.99 -0.99 12.80
C ASN A 209 -10.51 -1.35 14.21
N GLN A 210 -11.33 -2.10 14.94
CA GLN A 210 -10.98 -2.60 16.27
C GLN A 210 -11.32 -4.07 16.39
N GLY A 211 -10.52 -4.80 17.15
CA GLY A 211 -10.72 -6.23 17.35
C GLY A 211 -10.34 -6.64 18.76
N LEU A 212 -11.18 -7.43 19.39
CA LEU A 212 -10.87 -8.17 20.61
C LEU A 212 -10.96 -9.66 20.27
N ALA A 213 -9.90 -10.41 20.54
CA ALA A 213 -9.89 -11.84 20.38
C ALA A 213 -9.48 -12.52 21.68
N GLY A 214 -10.03 -13.70 21.92
CA GLY A 214 -9.64 -14.56 23.02
C GLY A 214 -9.45 -15.99 22.55
N ARG A 215 -8.50 -16.68 23.16
CA ARG A 215 -8.21 -18.09 22.92
C ARG A 215 -8.01 -18.80 24.26
N PHE A 216 -8.68 -19.92 24.43
CA PHE A 216 -8.55 -20.81 25.58
C PHE A 216 -8.19 -22.19 25.08
N THR A 217 -7.09 -22.71 25.60
CA THR A 217 -6.57 -24.02 25.21
C THR A 217 -6.41 -24.89 26.45
N TYR A 218 -6.73 -26.16 26.29
CA TYR A 218 -6.48 -27.16 27.30
C TYR A 218 -6.07 -28.47 26.62
N ASN A 219 -5.07 -29.12 27.19
CA ASN A 219 -4.58 -30.41 26.74
C ASN A 219 -4.36 -31.32 27.96
N TRP A 220 -4.95 -32.51 27.91
CA TRP A 220 -4.66 -33.59 28.84
C TRP A 220 -3.77 -34.65 28.20
N ASN A 221 -2.58 -34.82 28.78
CA ASN A 221 -1.58 -35.85 28.47
C ASN A 221 -1.18 -35.92 26.98
N TYR A 222 -1.22 -34.80 26.27
CA TYR A 222 -0.97 -34.71 24.83
C TYR A 222 -1.87 -35.63 23.99
N ARG A 223 -3.04 -36.00 24.54
CA ARG A 223 -3.98 -36.90 23.89
C ARG A 223 -5.29 -36.22 23.55
N TYR A 224 -5.83 -35.45 24.50
CA TYR A 224 -7.12 -34.81 24.38
C TYR A 224 -6.94 -33.31 24.48
N PHE A 225 -7.46 -32.60 23.48
CA PHE A 225 -7.25 -31.18 23.32
C PHE A 225 -8.60 -30.50 23.14
N VAL A 226 -8.74 -29.37 23.80
CA VAL A 226 -9.87 -28.47 23.73
C VAL A 226 -9.33 -27.11 23.36
N ASP A 227 -9.85 -26.50 22.31
CA ASP A 227 -9.49 -25.15 21.89
C ASP A 227 -10.77 -24.36 21.61
N PHE A 228 -10.93 -23.25 22.32
CA PHE A 228 -12.02 -22.30 22.14
C PHE A 228 -11.45 -20.95 21.77
N ASN A 229 -11.95 -20.37 20.68
CA ASN A 229 -11.57 -19.05 20.21
C ASN A 229 -12.82 -18.19 20.06
N PHE A 230 -12.67 -16.90 20.30
CA PHE A 230 -13.67 -15.92 19.91
C PHE A 230 -13.00 -14.68 19.33
N GLY A 231 -13.70 -14.03 18.42
CA GLY A 231 -13.37 -12.68 17.94
C GLY A 231 -14.57 -11.76 18.07
N TYR A 232 -14.34 -10.53 18.50
CA TYR A 232 -15.29 -9.43 18.47
C TYR A 232 -14.63 -8.28 17.71
N THR A 233 -15.02 -8.10 16.46
CA THR A 233 -14.37 -7.16 15.54
C THR A 233 -15.37 -6.12 15.09
N GLY A 234 -14.93 -4.87 15.01
CA GLY A 234 -15.73 -3.80 14.45
C GLY A 234 -14.97 -2.90 13.48
N SER A 235 -15.75 -2.25 12.62
CA SER A 235 -15.29 -1.37 11.55
C SER A 235 -16.24 -0.19 11.44
N GLU A 236 -15.69 1.01 11.29
CA GLU A 236 -16.50 2.22 11.15
C GLU A 236 -17.28 2.31 9.82
N ASN A 237 -16.93 1.50 8.82
CA ASN A 237 -17.61 1.49 7.52
C ASN A 237 -19.05 0.95 7.60
N PHE A 238 -19.42 0.31 8.71
CA PHE A 238 -20.76 -0.25 8.91
C PHE A 238 -21.70 0.75 9.57
N ALA A 239 -22.99 0.59 9.31
CA ALA A 239 -24.03 1.46 9.86
C ALA A 239 -24.00 1.49 11.40
N PRO A 240 -24.30 2.64 12.05
CA PRO A 240 -24.42 2.72 13.50
C PRO A 240 -25.29 1.59 14.07
N GLY A 241 -24.80 0.92 15.11
CA GLY A 241 -25.48 -0.23 15.72
C GLY A 241 -25.16 -1.59 15.08
N ASN A 242 -24.55 -1.63 13.89
CA ASN A 242 -24.13 -2.86 13.20
C ASN A 242 -22.61 -2.90 12.98
N GLN A 243 -21.86 -2.11 13.74
CA GLN A 243 -20.43 -1.94 13.53
C GLN A 243 -19.59 -3.12 13.98
N PHE A 244 -20.14 -3.98 14.84
CA PHE A 244 -19.42 -5.08 15.47
C PHE A 244 -20.08 -6.44 15.22
N GLY A 245 -19.24 -7.45 15.01
CA GLY A 245 -19.64 -8.85 14.90
C GLY A 245 -18.90 -9.74 15.89
N PHE A 246 -19.59 -10.76 16.40
CA PHE A 246 -19.02 -11.78 17.29
C PHE A 246 -18.89 -13.13 16.55
N PHE A 247 -17.70 -13.73 16.63
CA PHE A 247 -17.31 -14.90 15.86
C PHE A 247 -16.71 -15.97 16.79
N PRO A 248 -17.51 -16.90 17.33
CA PRO A 248 -17.01 -18.00 18.15
C PRO A 248 -16.54 -19.17 17.28
N ALA A 249 -15.52 -19.88 17.75
CA ALA A 249 -15.04 -21.12 17.15
C ALA A 249 -14.59 -22.10 18.24
N PHE A 250 -14.85 -23.39 18.05
CA PHE A 250 -14.54 -24.43 19.01
C PHE A 250 -14.01 -25.68 18.31
N LEU A 251 -13.00 -26.30 18.91
CA LEU A 251 -12.35 -27.50 18.42
C LEU A 251 -12.14 -28.49 19.58
N LEU A 252 -12.49 -29.74 19.32
CA LEU A 252 -12.12 -30.90 20.14
C LEU A 252 -11.34 -31.87 19.29
N HIS A 253 -10.20 -32.34 19.79
CA HIS A 253 -9.49 -33.44 19.14
C HIS A 253 -8.91 -34.43 20.15
N GLY A 254 -8.90 -35.70 19.76
CA GLY A 254 -8.40 -36.81 20.56
C GLY A 254 -7.54 -37.74 19.71
N THR A 255 -6.39 -38.19 20.24
CA THR A 255 -5.64 -39.28 19.62
C THR A 255 -6.00 -40.60 20.28
N LEU A 256 -6.43 -41.57 19.46
CA LEU A 256 -6.66 -42.92 19.93
C LEU A 256 -5.32 -43.64 20.10
N PRO A 257 -5.12 -44.39 21.21
CA PRO A 257 -3.91 -45.16 21.39
C PRO A 257 -3.77 -46.23 20.31
N LYS A 258 -2.56 -46.39 19.79
CA LYS A 258 -2.17 -47.45 18.85
C LYS A 258 -1.99 -48.75 19.63
N SER A 259 -3.07 -49.38 20.08
CA SER A 259 -2.99 -50.71 20.71
C SER A 259 -4.24 -51.55 20.38
N HIS A 260 -4.02 -52.64 19.65
CA HIS A 260 -4.95 -53.69 19.21
C HIS A 260 -5.81 -53.43 17.97
N LEU A 261 -5.23 -52.90 16.89
CA LEU A 261 -5.70 -53.25 15.55
C LEU A 261 -5.34 -54.73 15.29
N LEU A 262 -6.32 -55.61 15.52
CA LEU A 262 -6.48 -56.97 14.97
C LEU A 262 -5.19 -57.64 14.45
N ARG A 263 -4.56 -58.48 15.28
CA ARG A 263 -3.86 -59.65 14.74
C ARG A 263 -4.94 -60.62 14.26
N ILE A 264 -5.24 -60.61 12.97
CA ILE A 264 -5.90 -61.71 12.31
C ILE A 264 -4.81 -62.77 12.10
N THR A 265 -4.86 -63.84 12.91
CA THR A 265 -4.24 -65.12 12.59
C THR A 265 -5.03 -65.83 11.50
#